data_AF-A0A1M6KEP3-F1
#
_entry.id   AF-A0A1M6KEP3-F1
#
_cell.length_a   1.000
_cell.length_b   1.000
_cell.length_c   1.000
_cell.angle_alpha   90.00
_cell.angle_beta   90.00
_cell.angle_gamma   90.00
#
_symmetry.space_group_name_H-M   'P 1'
#
loop_
_entity.id
_entity.type
_entity.pdbx_description
1 polymer ?
#
loop_
_entity_poly.entity_id
_entity_poly.type
_entity_poly.pdbx_seq_one_letter_code
_entity_poly.pdbx_strand_id
1 'polypeptide(L)'
;MKVKKKPERMCVGCQEMKLKKEMIRVVRTKDGDITIDPTGKLAGRGAYICPKVECFKTAFKSKRLEKSLKAAVPAEIYERLQQQLHS
;
A
#
# COMPACT_ATOMS: atom_id res chain seq x y z
N MET A 1 27.66 -4.48 16.89
CA MET A 1 26.82 -3.85 15.83
C MET A 1 25.36 -4.01 16.21
N LYS A 2 24.55 -2.93 16.29
CA LYS A 2 23.11 -3.05 16.58
C LYS A 2 22.42 -3.71 15.38
N VAL A 3 21.82 -4.88 15.58
CA VAL A 3 20.96 -5.53 14.57
C VAL A 3 19.79 -4.60 14.28
N LYS A 4 19.80 -3.94 13.13
CA LYS A 4 18.69 -3.07 12.71
C LYS A 4 17.48 -3.97 12.47
N LYS A 5 16.45 -3.87 13.34
CA LYS A 5 15.16 -4.51 13.10
C LYS A 5 14.64 -4.06 11.73
N LYS A 6 14.30 -5.03 10.87
CA LYS A 6 13.68 -4.73 9.58
C LYS A 6 12.31 -4.08 9.87
N PRO A 7 11.99 -2.94 9.26
CA PRO A 7 10.73 -2.28 9.54
C PRO A 7 9.57 -3.12 9.01
N GLU A 8 8.61 -3.40 9.87
CA GLU A 8 7.35 -4.06 9.52
C GLU A 8 6.24 -3.04 9.37
N ARG A 9 5.25 -3.36 8.55
CA ARG A 9 4.07 -2.54 8.29
C ARG A 9 2.85 -3.43 8.23
N MET A 10 1.72 -2.87 8.63
CA MET A 10 0.44 -3.56 8.60
C MET A 10 -0.14 -3.49 7.19
N CYS A 11 -0.51 -4.64 6.64
CA CYS A 11 -1.24 -4.69 5.37
C CYS A 11 -2.68 -4.19 5.54
N VAL A 12 -3.15 -3.31 4.68
CA VAL A 12 -4.56 -2.84 4.70
C VAL A 12 -5.55 -3.96 4.34
N GLY A 13 -5.12 -4.97 3.58
CA GLY A 13 -5.95 -6.11 3.19
C GLY A 13 -6.15 -7.14 4.30
N CYS A 14 -5.08 -7.76 4.79
CA CYS A 14 -5.17 -8.82 5.81
C CYS A 14 -4.95 -8.33 7.25
N GLN A 15 -4.55 -7.07 7.47
CA GLN A 15 -4.25 -6.49 8.80
C GLN A 15 -3.09 -7.16 9.57
N GLU A 16 -2.32 -8.01 8.90
CA GLU A 16 -1.11 -8.62 9.46
C GLU A 16 0.11 -7.71 9.31
N MET A 17 1.05 -7.81 10.24
CA MET A 17 2.36 -7.18 10.17
C MET A 17 3.28 -7.97 9.25
N LYS A 18 3.88 -7.29 8.26
CA LYS A 18 4.82 -7.91 7.30
C LYS A 18 6.00 -7.00 7.02
N LEU A 19 7.07 -7.57 6.48
CA LEU A 19 8.26 -6.81 6.12
C LEU A 19 7.92 -5.73 5.09
N LYS A 20 8.36 -4.50 5.34
CA LYS A 20 8.13 -3.35 4.42
C LYS A 20 8.52 -3.67 2.97
N LYS A 21 9.57 -4.47 2.77
CA LYS A 21 10.12 -4.79 1.44
C LYS A 21 9.25 -5.76 0.62
N GLU A 22 8.37 -6.50 1.28
CA GLU A 22 7.53 -7.52 0.64
C GLU A 22 6.14 -6.98 0.30
N MET A 23 5.93 -5.67 0.47
CA MET A 23 4.63 -5.04 0.32
C MET A 23 4.67 -3.89 -0.66
N ILE A 24 3.54 -3.69 -1.34
CA ILE A 24 3.33 -2.58 -2.23
C ILE A 24 2.87 -1.39 -1.39
N ARG A 25 3.56 -0.25 -1.52
CA ARG A 25 3.18 1.00 -0.86
C ARG A 25 2.36 1.86 -1.81
N VAL A 26 1.22 2.34 -1.36
CA VAL A 26 0.49 3.45 -1.99
C VAL A 26 0.67 4.68 -1.12
N VAL A 27 0.98 5.82 -1.71
CA VAL A 27 1.20 7.07 -1.00
C VAL A 27 0.28 8.15 -1.54
N ARG A 28 -0.29 8.93 -0.61
CA ARG A 28 -0.89 10.22 -0.92
C ARG A 28 0.15 11.31 -0.67
N THR A 29 0.57 11.99 -1.71
CA THR A 29 1.53 13.11 -1.66
C THR A 29 0.91 14.30 -0.93
N LYS A 30 1.73 15.34 -0.69
CA LYS A 30 1.25 16.58 -0.07
C LYS A 30 0.28 17.34 -0.99
N ASP A 31 0.47 17.20 -2.30
CA ASP A 31 -0.34 17.83 -3.34
C ASP A 31 -1.71 17.15 -3.51
N GLY A 32 -1.91 16.02 -2.84
CA GLY A 32 -3.17 15.26 -2.84
C GLY A 32 -3.16 14.08 -3.80
N ASP A 33 -2.15 13.97 -4.66
CA ASP A 33 -2.02 12.87 -5.61
C ASP A 33 -1.78 11.54 -4.92
N ILE A 34 -2.42 10.49 -5.42
CA ILE A 34 -2.25 9.13 -4.94
C ILE A 34 -1.47 8.34 -5.98
N THR A 35 -0.36 7.75 -5.57
CA THR A 35 0.51 6.97 -6.45
C THR A 35 1.09 5.74 -5.76
N ILE A 36 1.53 4.77 -6.54
CA ILE A 36 2.27 3.60 -6.05
C ILE A 36 3.72 4.01 -5.87
N ASP A 37 4.29 3.72 -4.70
CA ASP A 37 5.68 4.06 -4.35
C ASP A 37 6.52 2.80 -4.07
N PRO A 38 7.15 2.20 -5.10
CA PRO A 38 8.06 1.06 -4.92
C PRO A 38 9.30 1.42 -4.09
N THR A 39 9.72 2.69 -4.11
CA THR A 39 10.94 3.14 -3.43
C THR A 39 10.75 3.27 -1.92
N GLY A 40 9.51 3.52 -1.49
CA GLY A 40 9.16 3.81 -0.11
C GLY A 40 9.79 5.11 0.41
N LYS A 41 10.16 6.03 -0.49
CA LYS A 41 10.82 7.32 -0.19
C LYS A 41 9.89 8.52 -0.39
N LEU A 42 8.78 8.37 -1.11
CA LEU A 42 7.88 9.49 -1.36
C LEU A 42 7.28 10.01 -0.05
N ALA A 43 7.28 11.34 0.08
CA ALA A 43 6.73 12.03 1.23
C ALA A 43 5.19 12.00 1.18
N GLY A 44 4.58 11.88 2.36
CA GLY A 44 3.12 11.89 2.49
C GLY A 44 2.58 10.66 3.22
N ARG A 45 1.26 10.49 3.17
CA ARG A 45 0.55 9.46 3.93
C ARG A 45 0.60 8.15 3.16
N GLY A 46 1.27 7.14 3.72
CA GLY A 46 1.43 5.83 3.09
C GLY A 46 0.48 4.77 3.64
N ALA A 47 -0.02 3.92 2.76
CA ALA A 47 -0.70 2.67 3.06
C ALA A 47 0.06 1.51 2.40
N TYR A 48 0.03 0.33 3.02
CA TYR A 48 0.75 -0.83 2.52
C TYR A 48 -0.22 -1.98 2.25
N ILE A 49 0.01 -2.71 1.17
CA ILE A 49 -0.79 -3.87 0.80
C ILE A 49 0.11 -5.04 0.41
N CYS A 50 -0.27 -6.26 0.79
CA CYS A 50 0.42 -7.46 0.33
C CYS A 50 0.26 -7.60 -1.20
N PRO A 51 1.26 -8.15 -1.90
CA PRO A 51 1.13 -8.61 -3.27
C PRO A 51 0.30 -9.91 -3.33
N LYS A 52 -0.94 -9.88 -2.83
CA LYS A 52 -1.89 -11.01 -2.84
C LYS A 52 -3.25 -10.53 -3.33
N VAL A 53 -3.85 -11.28 -4.24
CA VAL A 53 -5.18 -11.00 -4.81
C VAL A 53 -6.26 -10.86 -3.72
N GLU A 54 -6.20 -11.68 -2.68
CA GLU A 54 -7.15 -11.61 -1.55
C GLU A 54 -7.06 -10.30 -0.77
N CYS A 55 -5.83 -9.81 -0.53
CA CYS A 55 -5.60 -8.54 0.13
C CYS A 55 -6.12 -7.38 -0.72
N PHE A 56 -5.88 -7.43 -2.02
CA PHE A 56 -6.40 -6.45 -2.98
C PHE A 56 -7.93 -6.42 -3.02
N LYS A 57 -8.58 -7.57 -3.21
CA LYS A 57 -10.05 -7.67 -3.24
C LYS A 57 -10.68 -7.14 -1.95
N THR A 58 -10.11 -7.49 -0.81
CA THR A 58 -10.57 -7.00 0.51
C THR A 58 -10.38 -5.50 0.65
N ALA A 59 -9.20 -4.99 0.30
CA ALA A 59 -8.89 -3.57 0.38
C ALA A 59 -9.79 -2.73 -0.54
N PHE A 60 -10.05 -3.20 -1.76
CA PHE A 60 -10.94 -2.57 -2.74
C PHE A 60 -12.39 -2.57 -2.25
N LYS A 61 -12.95 -3.73 -1.91
CA LYS A 61 -14.37 -3.86 -1.51
C LYS A 61 -14.69 -3.03 -0.26
N SER A 62 -13.79 -2.98 0.71
CA SER A 62 -14.00 -2.26 1.97
C SER A 62 -13.48 -0.82 1.97
N LYS A 63 -13.02 -0.31 0.82
CA LYS A 63 -12.41 1.02 0.65
C LYS A 63 -11.32 1.31 1.68
N ARG A 64 -10.46 0.33 1.94
CA ARG A 64 -9.46 0.40 3.02
C ARG A 64 -8.30 1.30 2.63
N LEU A 65 -7.92 1.35 1.36
CA LEU A 65 -6.88 2.27 0.90
C LEU A 65 -7.34 3.72 1.06
N GLU A 66 -8.59 4.04 0.73
CA GLU A 66 -9.14 5.39 0.91
C GLU A 66 -9.17 5.79 2.37
N LYS A 67 -9.64 4.90 3.25
CA LYS A 67 -9.65 5.13 4.71
C LYS A 67 -8.24 5.34 5.25
N SER A 68 -7.29 4.49 4.83
CA SER A 68 -5.90 4.58 5.25
C SER A 68 -5.22 5.84 4.73
N LEU A 69 -5.51 6.29 3.50
CA LEU A 69 -4.94 7.48 2.86
C LEU A 69 -5.71 8.77 3.16
N LYS A 70 -6.92 8.68 3.73
CA LYS A 70 -7.87 9.77 3.95
C LYS A 70 -8.23 10.54 2.66
N ALA A 71 -8.30 9.85 1.53
CA ALA A 71 -8.64 10.43 0.23
C ALA A 71 -9.24 9.37 -0.70
N ALA A 72 -10.01 9.79 -1.70
CA ALA A 72 -10.51 8.90 -2.73
C ALA A 72 -9.34 8.40 -3.59
N VAL A 73 -9.24 7.09 -3.78
CA VAL A 73 -8.20 6.45 -4.59
C VAL A 73 -8.71 6.35 -6.03
N PRO A 74 -8.00 6.93 -7.01
CA PRO A 74 -8.39 6.82 -8.42
C PRO A 74 -8.45 5.37 -8.89
N ALA A 75 -9.37 5.07 -9.82
CA ALA A 75 -9.51 3.73 -10.41
C ALA A 75 -8.20 3.23 -11.04
N GLU A 76 -7.44 4.12 -11.68
CA GLU A 76 -6.14 3.83 -12.27
C GLU A 76 -5.15 3.23 -11.25
N ILE A 77 -5.20 3.66 -9.99
CA ILE A 77 -4.32 3.10 -8.95
C ILE A 77 -4.73 1.67 -8.60
N TYR A 78 -6.03 1.37 -8.59
CA TYR A 78 -6.50 0.01 -8.40
C TYR A 78 -6.13 -0.90 -9.56
N GLU A 79 -6.24 -0.42 -10.80
CA GLU A 79 -5.84 -1.16 -12.00
C GLU A 79 -4.34 -1.46 -11.98
N ARG A 80 -3.50 -0.47 -11.67
CA ARG A 80 -2.04 -0.66 -11.54
C ARG A 80 -1.69 -1.62 -10.41
N LEU A 81 -2.38 -1.54 -9.27
CA LEU A 81 -2.19 -2.50 -8.18
C LEU A 81 -2.55 -3.92 -8.63
N GLN A 82 -3.65 -4.09 -9.35
CA GLN A 82 -4.06 -5.40 -9.86
C GLN A 82 -3.05 -5.96 -10.87
N GLN A 83 -2.51 -5.12 -11.77
CA GLN A 83 -1.46 -5.52 -12.70
C GLN A 83 -0.20 -6.02 -11.99
N GLN A 84 0.22 -5.36 -10.90
CA GLN A 84 1.36 -5.79 -10.09
C GLN A 84 1.16 -7.13 -9.36
N LEU A 85 -0.08 -7.65 -9.28
CA LEU A 85 -0.36 -8.96 -8.68
C LEU A 85 -0.28 -10.10 -9.70
N HIS A 86 -0.28 -9.79 -10.98
CA HIS A 86 -0.27 -10.76 -12.08
C HIS A 86 1.09 -10.82 -12.81
N SER A 87 2.08 -10.04 -12.37
CA SER A 87 3.48 -10.08 -12.83
C SER A 87 4.35 -10.79 -11.80
#